data_AF-A0A135P101-F1
#
_entry.id   AF-A0A135P101-F1
#
_cell.length_a   1.000
_cell.length_b   1.000
_cell.length_c   1.000
_cell.angle_alpha   90.00
_cell.angle_beta   90.00
_cell.angle_gamma   90.00
#
_symmetry.space_group_name_H-M   'P 1'
#
loop_
_entity.id
_entity.type
_entity.pdbx_description
1 polymer ?
#
loop_
_entity_poly.entity_id
_entity_poly.type
_entity_poly.pdbx_seq_one_letter_code
_entity_poly.pdbx_strand_id
1 'polypeptide(L)'
;MRFLPVSLTTILVELADLDQTLALFASLEADPIEGIEETVPAARTLMIRFRPEKIEAQALAARIATRDLSAKIAPSDKLVEIPVHYDGEDLADVAELTGLSVEDVIRRHTESEFTVAFCGFAPGFGYLVGGDPALHVPRRQSPRTRIPAGSVALAGAFSGVYPQNSPGGWQILGTTPLKMWDIERDPGALLQPGYRVRFFDMDKAGRSTEAPATRSAAPKTVPDRDAAHFEVLAAPVPAIFQDLGRFGQTGQGVSASGALDRSAFNAANRIVGNPVNTPCLELTLGGFSFKSATRAVIGVAGASCVITVTSAAYSFEATPYAPISLEPGDVVTFGNPTSGMRCYLSVRGGFEVAPVLGSAATDTLAVVGPENVVTGSVVNLRNQKTGLSSVSIDEVPAFDLPKAGEVVTLDVIYGPRTDWFTQNGMKTLTSQLWQVTPQSSRVGIRLAGEVPVERKDSAELPSEGTATGAIQIPHSGQPVLFLADHPLTGGYPVIGAVAEHHLDLAGQIPINAKIQFRPLGPFAEIPATENTKFSGDKP
;
A
#
# COMPACT_ATOMS: atom_id res chain seq x y z
N MET A 1 0.27 -1.90 -27.42
CA MET A 1 0.77 -2.18 -26.06
C MET A 1 2.08 -1.44 -25.88
N ARG A 2 2.27 -0.74 -24.77
CA ARG A 2 3.54 -0.09 -24.38
C ARG A 2 4.03 -0.72 -23.08
N PHE A 3 5.35 -0.81 -22.90
CA PHE A 3 5.96 -1.34 -21.69
C PHE A 3 6.77 -0.24 -21.04
N LEU A 4 6.35 0.19 -19.85
CA LEU A 4 6.90 1.36 -19.19
C LEU A 4 7.66 0.90 -17.93
N PRO A 5 8.87 1.44 -17.70
CA PRO A 5 9.58 1.19 -16.45
C PRO A 5 8.83 1.79 -15.27
N VAL A 6 8.80 1.08 -14.15
CA VAL A 6 8.35 1.61 -12.86
C VAL A 6 9.51 1.60 -11.88
N SER A 7 10.18 0.46 -11.72
CA SER A 7 11.38 0.28 -10.90
C SER A 7 12.27 -0.85 -11.45
N LEU A 8 13.31 -1.30 -10.74
CA LEU A 8 14.14 -2.43 -11.20
C LEU A 8 13.37 -3.77 -11.15
N THR A 9 12.28 -3.82 -10.38
CA THR A 9 11.49 -5.02 -10.11
C THR A 9 10.03 -4.91 -10.56
N THR A 10 9.65 -3.78 -11.17
CA THR A 10 8.27 -3.52 -11.57
C THR A 10 8.20 -2.86 -12.95
N ILE A 11 7.26 -3.34 -13.78
CA ILE A 11 6.90 -2.72 -15.06
C ILE A 11 5.42 -2.36 -15.08
N LEU A 12 5.04 -1.41 -15.92
CA LEU A 12 3.65 -1.09 -16.23
C LEU A 12 3.40 -1.39 -17.70
N VAL A 13 2.48 -2.32 -17.98
CA VAL A 13 2.00 -2.56 -19.34
C VAL A 13 0.85 -1.60 -19.58
N GLU A 14 0.91 -0.78 -20.62
CA GLU A 14 -0.19 0.10 -21.06
C GLU A 14 -0.86 -0.46 -22.31
N LEU A 15 -2.19 -0.51 -22.26
CA LEU A 15 -3.05 -1.19 -23.22
C LEU A 15 -4.06 -0.22 -23.84
N ALA A 16 -4.74 -0.65 -24.91
CA ALA A 16 -5.65 0.22 -25.63
C ALA A 16 -6.89 0.60 -24.79
N ASP A 17 -7.35 -0.29 -23.92
CA ASP A 17 -8.57 -0.10 -23.14
C ASP A 17 -8.62 -1.11 -21.98
N LEU A 18 -9.73 -1.07 -21.23
CA LEU A 18 -9.97 -1.96 -20.12
C LEU A 18 -10.14 -3.42 -20.57
N ASP A 19 -10.82 -3.65 -21.69
CA ASP A 19 -11.08 -5.01 -22.20
C ASP A 19 -9.76 -5.75 -22.46
N GLN A 20 -8.80 -5.09 -23.12
CA GLN A 20 -7.46 -5.64 -23.31
C GLN A 20 -6.69 -5.84 -21.98
N THR A 21 -6.89 -4.93 -21.00
CA THR A 21 -6.27 -5.05 -19.67
C THR A 21 -6.75 -6.28 -18.93
N LEU A 22 -8.06 -6.50 -18.91
CA LEU A 22 -8.65 -7.68 -18.29
C LEU A 22 -8.22 -8.94 -19.05
N ALA A 23 -8.29 -8.94 -20.39
CA ALA A 23 -7.86 -10.08 -21.21
C ALA A 23 -6.40 -10.49 -20.95
N LEU A 24 -5.48 -9.51 -20.83
CA LEU A 24 -4.09 -9.79 -20.47
C LEU A 24 -3.97 -10.38 -19.06
N PHE A 25 -4.68 -9.78 -18.08
CA PHE A 25 -4.68 -10.25 -16.71
C PHE A 25 -5.13 -11.73 -16.62
N ALA A 26 -6.28 -12.08 -17.21
CA ALA A 26 -6.75 -13.47 -17.22
C ALA A 26 -5.84 -14.42 -18.01
N SER A 27 -5.20 -13.95 -19.09
CA SER A 27 -4.22 -14.76 -19.82
C SER A 27 -3.02 -15.12 -18.95
N LEU A 28 -2.57 -14.21 -18.09
CA LEU A 28 -1.48 -14.46 -17.14
C LEU A 28 -1.91 -15.31 -15.96
N GLU A 29 -3.18 -15.26 -15.53
CA GLU A 29 -3.71 -16.19 -14.53
C GLU A 29 -3.85 -17.61 -15.08
N ALA A 30 -4.30 -17.76 -16.33
CA ALA A 30 -4.49 -19.05 -16.97
C ALA A 30 -3.18 -19.74 -17.38
N ASP A 31 -2.20 -18.96 -17.86
CA ASP A 31 -0.86 -19.43 -18.20
C ASP A 31 0.22 -18.52 -17.58
N PRO A 32 0.60 -18.75 -16.31
CA PRO A 32 1.54 -17.91 -15.59
C PRO A 32 2.96 -17.90 -16.18
N ILE A 33 3.59 -16.73 -16.15
CA ILE A 33 5.00 -16.56 -16.48
C ILE A 33 5.84 -16.71 -15.20
N GLU A 34 6.73 -17.71 -15.16
CA GLU A 34 7.68 -17.85 -14.03
C GLU A 34 8.48 -16.55 -13.85
N GLY A 35 8.51 -16.04 -12.63
CA GLY A 35 9.21 -14.80 -12.26
C GLY A 35 8.27 -13.66 -11.90
N ILE A 36 7.01 -13.67 -12.37
CA ILE A 36 5.99 -12.73 -11.89
C ILE A 36 5.65 -13.06 -10.42
N GLU A 37 5.61 -12.03 -9.58
CA GLU A 37 5.22 -12.14 -8.17
C GLU A 37 3.80 -11.65 -7.93
N GLU A 38 3.44 -10.53 -8.53
CA GLU A 38 2.17 -9.85 -8.28
C GLU A 38 1.76 -9.01 -9.47
N THR A 39 0.45 -8.91 -9.69
CA THR A 39 -0.14 -8.14 -10.77
C THR A 39 -1.26 -7.27 -10.23
N VAL A 40 -1.34 -6.02 -10.69
CA VAL A 40 -2.39 -5.07 -10.32
C VAL A 40 -3.04 -4.54 -11.59
N PRO A 41 -4.22 -5.05 -11.99
CA PRO A 41 -4.98 -4.50 -13.10
C PRO A 41 -5.59 -3.16 -12.71
N ALA A 42 -5.68 -2.26 -13.70
CA ALA A 42 -6.30 -0.97 -13.55
C ALA A 42 -7.02 -0.57 -14.87
N ALA A 43 -7.31 0.72 -15.08
CA ALA A 43 -8.21 1.13 -16.16
C ALA A 43 -7.70 0.79 -17.57
N ARG A 44 -6.43 1.07 -17.87
CA ARG A 44 -5.78 0.75 -19.16
C ARG A 44 -4.39 0.18 -18.96
N THR A 45 -4.09 -0.27 -17.75
CA THR A 45 -2.75 -0.69 -17.37
C THR A 45 -2.77 -1.94 -16.52
N LEU A 46 -1.73 -2.76 -16.69
CA LEU A 46 -1.43 -3.88 -15.82
C LEU A 46 -0.04 -3.67 -15.24
N MET A 47 0.04 -3.36 -13.94
CA MET A 47 1.32 -3.29 -13.23
C MET A 47 1.76 -4.69 -12.86
N ILE A 48 3.02 -5.02 -13.12
CA ILE A 48 3.58 -6.35 -12.91
C ILE A 48 4.87 -6.22 -12.11
N ARG A 49 4.87 -6.81 -10.93
CA ARG A 49 6.07 -7.01 -10.12
C ARG A 49 6.70 -8.36 -10.46
N PHE A 50 8.01 -8.38 -10.65
CA PHE A 50 8.74 -9.56 -11.06
C PHE A 50 10.09 -9.68 -10.34
N ARG A 51 10.65 -10.89 -10.38
CA ARG A 51 11.96 -11.24 -9.84
C ARG A 51 13.05 -11.08 -10.90
N PRO A 52 13.93 -10.07 -10.83
CA PRO A 52 14.95 -9.84 -11.84
C PRO A 52 15.99 -10.97 -11.91
N GLU A 53 16.16 -11.75 -10.84
CA GLU A 53 17.01 -12.95 -10.83
C GLU A 53 16.38 -14.15 -11.58
N LYS A 54 15.09 -14.07 -11.91
CA LYS A 54 14.34 -15.09 -12.66
C LYS A 54 14.05 -14.69 -14.09
N ILE A 55 13.71 -13.43 -14.33
CA ILE A 55 13.36 -12.92 -15.66
C ILE A 55 13.74 -11.45 -15.79
N GLU A 56 14.41 -11.10 -16.88
CA GLU A 56 14.71 -9.71 -17.22
C GLU A 56 13.45 -8.98 -17.73
N ALA A 57 13.37 -7.67 -17.52
CA ALA A 57 12.20 -6.87 -17.89
C ALA A 57 11.89 -6.95 -19.41
N GLN A 58 12.92 -6.96 -20.27
CA GLN A 58 12.78 -7.08 -21.72
C GLN A 58 12.26 -8.45 -22.13
N ALA A 59 12.73 -9.52 -21.49
CA ALA A 59 12.26 -10.88 -21.74
C ALA A 59 10.80 -11.05 -21.28
N LEU A 60 10.45 -10.45 -20.13
CA LEU A 60 9.06 -10.40 -19.65
C LEU A 60 8.16 -9.64 -20.64
N ALA A 61 8.60 -8.46 -21.10
CA ALA A 61 7.87 -7.67 -22.10
C ALA A 61 7.68 -8.44 -23.42
N ALA A 62 8.72 -9.12 -23.91
CA ALA A 62 8.64 -9.94 -25.12
C ALA A 62 7.62 -11.07 -24.98
N ARG A 63 7.60 -11.79 -23.84
CA ARG A 63 6.61 -12.85 -23.58
C ARG A 63 5.18 -12.31 -23.51
N ILE A 64 4.99 -11.17 -22.83
CA ILE A 64 3.67 -10.53 -22.71
C ILE A 64 3.16 -10.03 -24.07
N ALA A 65 4.05 -9.50 -24.91
CA ALA A 65 3.68 -8.97 -26.23
C ALA A 65 3.08 -10.03 -27.17
N THR A 66 3.33 -11.32 -26.91
CA THR A 66 2.78 -12.44 -27.69
C THR A 66 1.41 -12.93 -27.23
N ARG A 67 0.86 -12.38 -26.13
CA ARG A 67 -0.41 -12.81 -25.54
C ARG A 67 -1.58 -12.41 -26.44
N ASP A 68 -2.55 -13.31 -26.59
CA ASP A 68 -3.80 -13.01 -27.28
C ASP A 68 -4.72 -12.20 -26.35
N LEU A 69 -5.07 -10.99 -26.79
CA LEU A 69 -5.93 -10.05 -26.07
C LEU A 69 -7.35 -9.98 -26.65
N SER A 70 -7.67 -10.83 -27.62
CA SER A 70 -9.00 -10.87 -28.24
C SER A 70 -10.02 -11.67 -27.41
N ALA A 71 -9.54 -12.51 -26.49
CA ALA A 71 -10.38 -13.34 -25.63
C ALA A 71 -11.21 -12.49 -24.67
N LYS A 72 -12.53 -12.68 -24.72
CA LYS A 72 -13.44 -12.12 -23.72
C LYS A 72 -13.56 -13.09 -22.55
N ILE A 73 -13.25 -12.60 -21.36
CA ILE A 73 -13.41 -13.37 -20.13
C ILE A 73 -14.90 -13.50 -19.85
N ALA A 74 -15.35 -14.74 -19.65
CA ALA A 74 -16.72 -14.97 -19.22
C ALA A 74 -16.90 -14.36 -17.82
N PRO A 75 -17.96 -13.56 -17.58
CA PRO A 75 -18.27 -13.06 -16.26
C PRO A 75 -18.40 -14.20 -15.26
N SER A 76 -18.01 -13.96 -14.00
CA SER A 76 -18.19 -14.95 -12.94
C SER A 76 -19.65 -15.35 -12.78
N ASP A 77 -19.90 -16.62 -12.43
CA ASP A 77 -21.24 -17.08 -12.06
C ASP A 77 -21.78 -16.35 -10.83
N LYS A 78 -20.89 -15.78 -9.99
CA LYS A 78 -21.24 -15.05 -8.78
C LYS A 78 -21.87 -13.70 -9.10
N LEU A 79 -23.16 -13.54 -8.76
CA LEU A 79 -23.89 -12.28 -8.77
C LEU A 79 -24.04 -11.74 -7.34
N VAL A 80 -23.70 -10.47 -7.14
CA VAL A 80 -23.90 -9.72 -5.90
C VAL A 80 -24.99 -8.67 -6.13
N GLU A 81 -26.08 -8.74 -5.39
CA GLU A 81 -27.13 -7.72 -5.44
C GLU A 81 -26.93 -6.68 -4.34
N ILE A 82 -26.87 -5.41 -4.72
CA ILE A 82 -26.62 -4.29 -3.80
C ILE A 82 -27.91 -3.45 -3.65
N PRO A 83 -28.52 -3.39 -2.45
CA PRO A 83 -29.65 -2.52 -2.16
C PRO A 83 -29.19 -1.06 -2.11
N VAL A 84 -29.92 -0.15 -2.76
CA VAL A 84 -29.60 1.28 -2.79
C VAL A 84 -30.84 2.10 -2.46
N HIS A 85 -30.71 3.03 -1.52
CA HIS A 85 -31.59 4.20 -1.45
C HIS A 85 -31.04 5.25 -2.42
N TYR A 86 -31.81 5.64 -3.44
CA TYR A 86 -31.37 6.62 -4.44
C TYR A 86 -31.61 8.05 -3.93
N ASP A 87 -30.91 8.39 -2.86
CA ASP A 87 -30.97 9.67 -2.13
C ASP A 87 -29.70 10.52 -2.30
N GLY A 88 -28.88 10.19 -3.29
CA GLY A 88 -27.57 10.80 -3.50
C GLY A 88 -27.66 12.27 -3.87
N GLU A 89 -26.76 13.07 -3.29
CA GLU A 89 -26.70 14.52 -3.51
C GLU A 89 -26.48 14.93 -4.97
N ASP A 90 -25.84 14.07 -5.78
CA ASP A 90 -25.55 14.36 -7.19
C ASP A 90 -26.57 13.72 -8.15
N LEU A 91 -27.61 13.06 -7.65
CA LEU A 91 -28.54 12.31 -8.51
C LEU A 91 -29.25 13.22 -9.52
N ALA A 92 -29.65 14.42 -9.10
CA ALA A 92 -30.22 15.44 -9.97
C ALA A 92 -29.19 16.00 -10.97
N ASP A 93 -27.96 16.25 -10.51
CA ASP A 93 -26.86 16.73 -11.37
C ASP A 93 -26.53 15.70 -12.46
N VAL A 94 -26.53 14.41 -12.14
CA VAL A 94 -26.34 13.31 -13.11
C VAL A 94 -27.46 13.29 -14.13
N ALA A 95 -28.71 13.49 -13.72
CA ALA A 95 -29.85 13.58 -14.63
C ALA A 95 -29.67 14.75 -15.62
N GLU A 96 -29.22 15.92 -15.14
CA GLU A 96 -28.91 17.07 -15.99
C GLU A 96 -27.75 16.78 -16.96
N LEU A 97 -26.63 16.24 -16.47
CA LEU A 97 -25.45 15.91 -17.27
C LEU A 97 -25.74 14.91 -18.40
N THR A 98 -26.69 13.99 -18.17
CA THR A 98 -27.07 12.95 -19.13
C THR A 98 -28.27 13.33 -19.99
N GLY A 99 -28.98 14.42 -19.66
CA GLY A 99 -30.24 14.79 -20.30
C GLY A 99 -31.39 13.81 -20.01
N LEU A 100 -31.29 13.03 -18.95
CA LEU A 100 -32.29 12.05 -18.52
C LEU A 100 -33.16 12.59 -17.39
N SER A 101 -34.29 11.93 -17.14
CA SER A 101 -35.01 12.13 -15.88
C SER A 101 -34.28 11.39 -14.74
N VAL A 102 -34.47 11.82 -13.49
CA VAL A 102 -33.96 11.08 -12.32
C VAL A 102 -34.48 9.63 -12.31
N GLU A 103 -35.74 9.42 -12.68
CA GLU A 103 -36.32 8.09 -12.78
C GLU A 103 -35.61 7.22 -13.83
N ASP A 104 -35.26 7.80 -14.99
CA ASP A 104 -34.49 7.10 -16.02
C ASP A 104 -33.05 6.79 -15.59
N VAL A 105 -32.40 7.68 -14.83
CA VAL A 105 -31.07 7.41 -14.25
C VAL A 105 -31.15 6.20 -13.32
N ILE A 106 -32.10 6.20 -12.37
CA ILE A 106 -32.30 5.08 -11.44
C ILE A 106 -32.63 3.79 -12.19
N ARG A 107 -33.56 3.85 -13.16
CA ARG A 107 -33.97 2.70 -13.95
C ARG A 107 -32.80 2.11 -14.72
N ARG A 108 -32.03 2.93 -15.46
CA ARG A 108 -30.87 2.46 -16.23
C ARG A 108 -29.77 1.89 -15.33
N HIS A 109 -29.55 2.48 -14.15
CA HIS A 109 -28.57 1.98 -13.19
C HIS A 109 -28.99 0.63 -12.58
N THR A 110 -30.28 0.45 -12.28
CA THR A 110 -30.82 -0.81 -11.71
C THR A 110 -31.04 -1.93 -12.74
N GLU A 111 -31.31 -1.59 -14.00
CA GLU A 111 -31.44 -2.57 -15.11
C GLU A 111 -30.09 -3.02 -15.67
N SER A 112 -29.01 -2.30 -15.36
CA SER A 112 -27.65 -2.66 -15.76
C SER A 112 -27.12 -3.85 -14.96
N GLU A 113 -26.45 -4.78 -15.65
CA GLU A 113 -25.63 -5.81 -15.03
C GLU A 113 -24.16 -5.40 -15.15
N PHE A 114 -23.54 -5.12 -14.01
CA PHE A 114 -22.15 -4.71 -13.94
C PHE A 114 -21.24 -5.91 -13.70
N THR A 115 -19.96 -5.75 -14.06
CA THR A 115 -18.86 -6.65 -13.68
C THR A 115 -17.80 -5.87 -12.93
N VAL A 116 -17.24 -6.45 -11.86
CA VAL A 116 -16.10 -5.88 -11.14
C VAL A 116 -14.85 -6.04 -12.01
N ALA A 117 -14.33 -4.95 -12.54
CA ALA A 117 -13.14 -4.97 -13.39
C ALA A 117 -11.86 -5.20 -12.56
N PHE A 118 -11.65 -4.39 -11.52
CA PHE A 118 -10.49 -4.48 -10.63
C PHE A 118 -10.77 -3.78 -9.29
N CYS A 119 -9.87 -3.97 -8.32
CA CYS A 119 -9.87 -3.33 -7.01
C CYS A 119 -8.55 -2.60 -6.77
N GLY A 120 -8.54 -1.52 -5.97
CA GLY A 120 -7.27 -0.84 -5.65
C GLY A 120 -7.32 0.62 -5.19
N PHE A 121 -8.49 1.26 -5.15
CA PHE A 121 -8.64 2.61 -4.56
C PHE A 121 -8.55 2.56 -3.03
N ALA A 122 -9.25 1.58 -2.45
CA ALA A 122 -9.28 1.25 -1.04
C ALA A 122 -9.68 -0.24 -0.90
N PRO A 123 -9.43 -0.87 0.26
CA PRO A 123 -9.93 -2.21 0.53
C PRO A 123 -11.44 -2.31 0.29
N GLY A 124 -11.87 -3.26 -0.54
CA GLY A 124 -13.27 -3.47 -0.90
C GLY A 124 -13.86 -2.51 -1.92
N PHE A 125 -13.11 -1.53 -2.44
CA PHE A 125 -13.57 -0.70 -3.55
C PHE A 125 -13.37 -1.44 -4.88
N GLY A 126 -14.48 -1.83 -5.53
CA GLY A 126 -14.48 -2.42 -6.86
C GLY A 126 -14.91 -1.41 -7.92
N TYR A 127 -14.15 -1.32 -9.01
CA TYR A 127 -14.52 -0.55 -10.20
C TYR A 127 -15.47 -1.38 -11.05
N LEU A 128 -16.73 -0.95 -11.15
CA LEU A 128 -17.79 -1.69 -11.84
C LEU A 128 -17.96 -1.18 -13.27
N VAL A 129 -18.01 -2.08 -14.24
CA VAL A 129 -18.18 -1.76 -15.68
C VAL A 129 -19.30 -2.56 -16.32
N GLY A 130 -19.66 -2.23 -17.56
CA GLY A 130 -20.74 -2.89 -18.29
C GLY A 130 -22.13 -2.26 -18.10
N GLY A 131 -22.21 -1.14 -17.37
CA GLY A 131 -23.43 -0.36 -17.24
C GLY A 131 -23.86 0.35 -18.54
N ASP A 132 -25.04 0.96 -18.50
CA ASP A 132 -25.58 1.74 -19.62
C ASP A 132 -24.66 2.92 -19.98
N PRO A 133 -24.15 3.00 -21.23
CA PRO A 133 -23.30 4.10 -21.68
C PRO A 133 -23.93 5.49 -21.56
N ALA A 134 -25.26 5.58 -21.50
CA ALA A 134 -25.96 6.85 -21.25
C ALA A 134 -25.68 7.42 -19.85
N LEU A 135 -25.17 6.61 -18.93
CA LEU A 135 -24.79 7.03 -17.57
C LEU A 135 -23.30 7.38 -17.45
N HIS A 136 -22.57 7.48 -18.56
CA HIS A 136 -21.18 7.92 -18.53
C HIS A 136 -21.09 9.42 -18.23
N VAL A 137 -20.73 9.75 -16.99
CA VAL A 137 -20.64 11.14 -16.50
C VAL A 137 -19.22 11.48 -16.03
N PRO A 138 -18.72 12.71 -16.24
CA PRO A 138 -17.43 13.10 -15.71
C PRO A 138 -17.42 13.14 -14.18
N ARG A 139 -16.23 13.01 -13.60
CA ARG A 139 -16.01 13.36 -12.19
C ARG A 139 -16.32 14.83 -11.95
N ARG A 140 -16.66 15.18 -10.71
CA ARG A 140 -16.72 16.57 -10.25
C ARG A 140 -15.37 17.24 -10.46
N GLN A 141 -15.40 18.50 -10.88
CA GLN A 141 -14.19 19.31 -11.06
C GLN A 141 -13.41 19.48 -9.74
N SER A 142 -14.13 19.66 -8.64
CA SER A 142 -13.56 19.75 -7.30
C SER A 142 -13.98 18.53 -6.49
N PRO A 143 -13.03 17.65 -6.08
CA PRO A 143 -13.35 16.49 -5.28
C PRO A 143 -13.79 16.88 -3.87
N ARG A 144 -14.70 16.10 -3.30
CA ARG A 144 -15.10 16.19 -1.89
C ARG A 144 -13.92 15.78 -1.01
N THR A 145 -13.79 16.46 0.12
CA THR A 145 -12.85 16.07 1.18
C THR A 145 -13.30 14.80 1.91
N ARG A 146 -14.60 14.49 1.86
CA ARG A 146 -15.20 13.32 2.50
C ARG A 146 -16.45 12.86 1.74
N ILE A 147 -16.44 11.59 1.34
CA ILE A 147 -17.58 10.81 0.86
C ILE A 147 -17.85 9.72 1.92
N PRO A 148 -19.08 9.56 2.42
CA PRO A 148 -19.42 8.52 3.38
C PRO A 148 -19.21 7.09 2.86
N ALA A 149 -18.92 6.16 3.77
CA ALA A 149 -19.00 4.73 3.48
C ALA A 149 -20.43 4.34 3.05
N GLY A 150 -20.55 3.45 2.06
CA GLY A 150 -21.81 3.02 1.48
C GLY A 150 -22.34 3.93 0.37
N SER A 151 -21.68 5.06 0.06
CA SER A 151 -22.09 5.88 -1.09
C SER A 151 -21.89 5.14 -2.41
N VAL A 152 -22.95 5.08 -3.22
CA VAL A 152 -22.96 4.51 -4.57
C VAL A 152 -22.75 5.66 -5.56
N ALA A 153 -21.81 5.53 -6.48
CA ALA A 153 -21.40 6.65 -7.33
C ALA A 153 -20.98 6.25 -8.75
N LEU A 154 -21.00 7.24 -9.65
CA LEU A 154 -20.58 7.13 -11.05
C LEU A 154 -19.38 8.06 -11.37
N ALA A 155 -18.48 7.58 -12.23
CA ALA A 155 -17.46 8.39 -12.88
C ALA A 155 -16.90 7.73 -14.15
N GLY A 156 -16.93 8.45 -15.27
CA GLY A 156 -16.57 7.92 -16.57
C GLY A 156 -17.44 6.72 -16.91
N ALA A 157 -16.80 5.61 -17.28
CA ALA A 157 -17.48 4.34 -17.56
C ALA A 157 -17.76 3.48 -16.31
N PHE A 158 -17.43 3.99 -15.12
CA PHE A 158 -17.45 3.20 -13.89
C PHE A 158 -18.63 3.54 -12.97
N SER A 159 -19.20 2.51 -12.37
CA SER A 159 -19.95 2.59 -11.11
C SER A 159 -19.09 2.03 -9.97
N GLY A 160 -19.44 2.34 -8.72
CA GLY A 160 -18.66 1.91 -7.57
C GLY A 160 -19.36 2.24 -6.25
N VAL A 161 -18.92 1.58 -5.19
CA VAL A 161 -19.43 1.81 -3.83
C VAL A 161 -18.25 2.10 -2.91
N TYR A 162 -18.29 3.23 -2.23
CA TYR A 162 -17.25 3.63 -1.29
C TYR A 162 -17.26 2.73 -0.05
N PRO A 163 -16.21 1.94 0.23
CA PRO A 163 -16.19 1.02 1.37
C PRO A 163 -15.96 1.72 2.71
N GLN A 164 -15.36 2.91 2.68
CA GLN A 164 -14.99 3.70 3.84
C GLN A 164 -15.05 5.19 3.54
N ASN A 165 -15.05 6.00 4.60
CA ASN A 165 -14.99 7.45 4.48
C ASN A 165 -13.68 7.86 3.77
N SER A 166 -13.79 8.52 2.61
CA SER A 166 -12.63 8.90 1.82
C SER A 166 -12.92 10.14 0.98
N PRO A 167 -11.91 10.94 0.60
CA PRO A 167 -12.10 12.00 -0.39
C PRO A 167 -12.40 11.39 -1.77
N GLY A 168 -13.14 12.11 -2.61
CA GLY A 168 -13.45 11.64 -3.96
C GLY A 168 -14.26 12.62 -4.79
N GLY A 169 -14.20 12.47 -6.11
CA GLY A 169 -14.91 13.33 -7.06
C GLY A 169 -15.99 12.62 -7.85
N TRP A 170 -16.40 11.41 -7.46
CA TRP A 170 -17.46 10.70 -8.20
C TRP A 170 -18.83 11.28 -7.88
N GLN A 171 -19.75 11.16 -8.83
CA GLN A 171 -21.13 11.64 -8.70
C GLN A 171 -21.95 10.64 -7.89
N ILE A 172 -22.43 11.01 -6.71
CA ILE A 172 -23.13 10.15 -5.76
C ILE A 172 -24.61 10.02 -6.16
N LEU A 173 -25.03 8.79 -6.46
CA LEU A 173 -26.42 8.45 -6.82
C LEU A 173 -27.28 8.09 -5.62
N GLY A 174 -26.67 7.57 -4.56
CA GLY A 174 -27.40 7.04 -3.41
C GLY A 174 -26.51 6.38 -2.38
N THR A 175 -27.13 5.64 -1.47
CA THR A 175 -26.46 4.97 -0.35
C THR A 175 -26.92 3.52 -0.20
N THR A 176 -25.99 2.64 0.16
CA THR A 176 -26.29 1.25 0.51
C THR A 176 -26.00 0.99 1.99
N PRO A 177 -26.82 0.18 2.69
CA PRO A 177 -26.50 -0.29 4.03
C PRO A 177 -25.43 -1.40 4.05
N LEU A 178 -25.05 -1.96 2.90
CA LEU A 178 -24.06 -3.05 2.85
C LEU A 178 -22.64 -2.56 3.15
N LYS A 179 -21.93 -3.33 3.98
CA LYS A 179 -20.49 -3.14 4.20
C LYS A 179 -19.69 -3.77 3.06
N MET A 180 -19.12 -2.92 2.20
CA MET A 180 -18.28 -3.36 1.09
C MET A 180 -16.95 -3.97 1.55
N TRP A 181 -16.44 -3.54 2.71
CA TRP A 181 -15.26 -4.08 3.38
C TRP A 181 -15.62 -4.51 4.79
N ASP A 182 -15.27 -5.76 5.14
CA ASP A 182 -15.40 -6.28 6.50
C ASP A 182 -14.26 -7.28 6.74
N ILE A 183 -13.37 -6.95 7.68
CA ILE A 183 -12.17 -7.76 7.95
C ILE A 183 -12.51 -9.13 8.56
N GLU A 184 -13.69 -9.28 9.15
CA GLU A 184 -14.19 -10.54 9.72
C GLU A 184 -14.92 -11.41 8.69
N ARG A 185 -14.99 -10.96 7.42
CA ARG A 185 -15.53 -11.72 6.29
C ARG A 185 -14.39 -12.39 5.51
N ASP A 186 -14.69 -13.54 4.90
CA ASP A 186 -13.74 -14.27 4.04
C ASP A 186 -14.39 -14.56 2.67
N PRO A 187 -13.99 -13.85 1.59
CA PRO A 187 -13.03 -12.76 1.58
C PRO A 187 -13.55 -11.47 2.24
N GLY A 188 -12.64 -10.62 2.71
CA GLY A 188 -12.98 -9.38 3.42
C GLY A 188 -13.69 -8.36 2.53
N ALA A 189 -13.36 -8.31 1.25
CA ALA A 189 -14.06 -7.51 0.26
C ALA A 189 -15.30 -8.24 -0.30
N LEU A 190 -16.46 -7.56 -0.29
CA LEU A 190 -17.72 -8.10 -0.81
C LEU A 190 -17.66 -8.33 -2.32
N LEU A 191 -16.91 -7.46 -3.00
CA LEU A 191 -16.67 -7.49 -4.43
C LEU A 191 -15.27 -8.03 -4.69
N GLN A 192 -15.18 -8.99 -5.60
CA GLN A 192 -13.93 -9.52 -6.13
C GLN A 192 -13.89 -9.28 -7.64
N PRO A 193 -12.70 -9.08 -8.25
CA PRO A 193 -12.56 -9.02 -9.69
C PRO A 193 -13.30 -10.17 -10.40
N GLY A 194 -14.01 -9.84 -11.47
CA GLY A 194 -14.83 -10.78 -12.25
C GLY A 194 -16.25 -11.02 -11.72
N TYR A 195 -16.58 -10.66 -10.47
CA TYR A 195 -17.94 -10.80 -9.95
C TYR A 195 -18.93 -9.93 -10.72
N ARG A 196 -20.17 -10.43 -10.87
CA ARG A 196 -21.28 -9.65 -11.40
C ARG A 196 -21.98 -8.89 -10.30
N VAL A 197 -22.46 -7.70 -10.60
CA VAL A 197 -23.14 -6.81 -9.64
C VAL A 197 -24.42 -6.27 -10.26
N ARG A 198 -25.49 -6.27 -9.48
CA ARG A 198 -26.74 -5.59 -9.85
C ARG A 198 -27.23 -4.75 -8.69
N PHE A 199 -27.62 -3.52 -8.97
CA PHE A 199 -28.23 -2.65 -7.98
C PHE A 199 -29.74 -2.79 -8.02
N PHE A 200 -30.40 -2.61 -6.88
CA PHE A 200 -31.85 -2.45 -6.85
C PHE A 200 -32.25 -1.34 -5.89
N ASP A 201 -33.34 -0.67 -6.25
CA ASP A 201 -33.93 0.41 -5.49
C ASP A 201 -34.69 -0.14 -4.29
N MET A 202 -34.29 0.24 -3.08
CA MET A 202 -34.91 -0.19 -1.82
C MET A 202 -36.33 0.34 -1.64
N ASP A 203 -36.65 1.48 -2.26
CA ASP A 203 -37.96 2.12 -2.10
C ASP A 203 -39.02 1.46 -3.01
N LYS A 204 -38.59 0.61 -3.96
CA LYS A 204 -39.48 -0.26 -4.74
C LYS A 204 -39.75 -1.56 -3.99
N ALA A 205 -41.01 -1.75 -3.57
CA ALA A 205 -41.45 -2.91 -2.79
C ALA A 205 -41.13 -4.25 -3.48
N GLY A 206 -40.57 -5.21 -2.71
CA GLY A 206 -40.52 -6.63 -3.10
C GLY A 206 -39.15 -7.32 -3.08
N ARG A 207 -38.06 -6.64 -2.68
CA ARG A 207 -36.74 -7.28 -2.54
C ARG A 207 -36.12 -6.98 -1.17
N SER A 208 -36.04 -7.99 -0.31
CA SER A 208 -35.20 -7.97 0.89
C SER A 208 -33.90 -8.69 0.59
N THR A 209 -32.75 -8.09 0.92
CA THR A 209 -31.46 -8.78 0.89
C THR A 209 -31.13 -9.36 2.26
N GLU A 210 -30.65 -10.60 2.27
CA GLU A 210 -29.96 -11.13 3.44
C GLU A 210 -28.60 -10.45 3.56
N ALA A 211 -28.26 -10.01 4.77
CA ALA A 211 -26.92 -9.49 5.04
C ALA A 211 -25.89 -10.58 4.74
N PRO A 212 -24.76 -10.27 4.08
CA PRO A 212 -23.70 -11.23 3.83
C PRO A 212 -23.26 -11.88 5.15
N ALA A 213 -23.14 -13.20 5.18
CA ALA A 213 -22.72 -13.93 6.37
C ALA A 213 -21.33 -13.46 6.81
N THR A 214 -21.24 -12.88 8.00
CA THR A 214 -19.99 -12.66 8.72
C THR A 214 -19.59 -13.95 9.42
N ARG A 215 -18.29 -14.28 9.43
CA ARG A 215 -17.82 -15.29 10.38
C ARG A 215 -17.99 -14.72 11.79
N SER A 216 -18.21 -15.59 12.77
CA SER A 216 -17.97 -15.20 14.16
C SER A 216 -16.53 -14.72 14.22
N ALA A 217 -16.34 -13.46 14.60
CA ALA A 217 -15.02 -12.86 14.68
C ALA A 217 -14.06 -13.81 15.41
N ALA A 218 -12.82 -13.94 14.92
CA ALA A 218 -11.81 -14.56 15.76
C ALA A 218 -11.81 -13.78 17.08
N PRO A 219 -11.94 -14.44 18.25
CA PRO A 219 -12.03 -13.72 19.50
C PRO A 219 -10.84 -12.78 19.59
N LYS A 220 -11.08 -11.48 19.81
CA LYS A 220 -9.99 -10.56 20.15
C LYS A 220 -9.23 -11.20 21.30
N THR A 221 -7.98 -11.55 21.07
CA THR A 221 -7.12 -12.12 22.11
C THR A 221 -6.96 -11.06 23.17
N VAL A 222 -7.68 -11.22 24.28
CA VAL A 222 -7.52 -10.38 25.46
C VAL A 222 -6.12 -10.69 25.99
N PRO A 223 -5.24 -9.68 26.16
CA PRO A 223 -3.89 -9.93 26.62
C PRO A 223 -3.89 -10.64 27.98
N ASP A 224 -3.15 -11.73 28.06
CA ASP A 224 -3.00 -12.51 29.29
C ASP A 224 -1.90 -11.89 30.16
N ARG A 225 -2.27 -11.31 31.29
CA ARG A 225 -1.31 -10.71 32.24
C ARG A 225 -0.54 -11.76 33.04
N ASP A 226 -1.01 -13.01 33.08
CA ASP A 226 -0.31 -14.10 33.76
C ASP A 226 0.73 -14.75 32.84
N ALA A 227 0.62 -14.55 31.52
CA ALA A 227 1.61 -14.97 30.54
C ALA A 227 2.84 -14.03 30.47
N ALA A 228 3.89 -14.48 29.78
CA ALA A 228 5.06 -13.67 29.47
C ALA A 228 4.65 -12.44 28.64
N HIS A 229 4.89 -11.23 29.15
CA HIS A 229 4.44 -10.00 28.49
C HIS A 229 5.31 -8.77 28.79
N PHE A 230 5.10 -7.72 28.00
CA PHE A 230 5.54 -6.35 28.27
C PHE A 230 4.33 -5.46 28.58
N GLU A 231 4.47 -4.57 29.56
CA GLU A 231 3.48 -3.54 29.89
C GLU A 231 3.94 -2.20 29.31
N VAL A 232 3.19 -1.62 28.38
CA VAL A 232 3.55 -0.37 27.73
C VAL A 232 3.24 0.80 28.66
N LEU A 233 4.28 1.54 29.04
CA LEU A 233 4.18 2.67 29.97
C LEU A 233 3.99 3.99 29.25
N ALA A 234 4.61 4.16 28.08
CA ALA A 234 4.43 5.32 27.23
C ALA A 234 4.52 4.93 25.75
N ALA A 235 3.63 5.47 24.93
CA ALA A 235 3.68 5.41 23.48
C ALA A 235 3.18 6.73 22.88
N PRO A 236 4.02 7.80 22.82
CA PRO A 236 3.62 9.11 22.32
C PRO A 236 3.09 9.06 20.88
N VAL A 237 3.69 8.19 20.06
CA VAL A 237 3.14 7.71 18.80
C VAL A 237 2.78 6.24 18.99
N PRO A 238 1.58 5.79 18.58
CA PRO A 238 1.24 4.37 18.64
C PRO A 238 2.28 3.52 17.91
N ALA A 239 2.78 2.50 18.58
CA ALA A 239 3.65 1.51 17.97
C ALA A 239 2.81 0.51 17.18
N ILE A 240 3.35 -0.01 16.08
CA ILE A 240 2.61 -0.90 15.19
C ILE A 240 3.42 -2.16 14.90
N PHE A 241 2.74 -3.27 14.70
CA PHE A 241 3.41 -4.49 14.28
C PHE A 241 3.74 -4.43 12.80
N GLN A 242 4.94 -4.88 12.47
CA GLN A 242 5.39 -5.03 11.09
C GLN A 242 6.05 -6.39 10.92
N ASP A 243 5.72 -7.02 9.81
CA ASP A 243 6.50 -8.10 9.19
C ASP A 243 6.94 -7.62 7.79
N LEU A 244 7.33 -8.52 6.89
CA LEU A 244 7.78 -8.19 5.53
C LEU A 244 6.65 -7.80 4.59
N GLY A 245 5.39 -7.93 5.00
CA GLY A 245 4.20 -7.50 4.27
C GLY A 245 3.20 -8.62 3.96
N ARG A 246 2.08 -8.19 3.37
CA ARG A 246 0.85 -8.94 3.08
C ARG A 246 0.65 -9.11 1.58
N PHE A 247 1.48 -9.93 0.96
CA PHE A 247 1.44 -10.16 -0.48
C PHE A 247 0.18 -10.95 -0.90
N GLY A 248 -0.28 -10.75 -2.14
CA GLY A 248 -1.37 -11.52 -2.73
C GLY A 248 -2.79 -11.08 -2.34
N GLN A 249 -2.94 -9.89 -1.75
CA GLN A 249 -4.25 -9.32 -1.38
C GLN A 249 -4.74 -8.21 -2.32
N THR A 250 -4.07 -8.02 -3.46
CA THR A 250 -4.39 -6.95 -4.43
C THR A 250 -5.80 -7.06 -5.00
N GLY A 251 -6.31 -8.29 -5.18
CA GLY A 251 -7.69 -8.54 -5.60
C GLY A 251 -8.74 -7.97 -4.65
N GLN A 252 -8.39 -7.71 -3.38
CA GLN A 252 -9.27 -7.07 -2.40
C GLN A 252 -9.04 -5.57 -2.26
N GLY A 253 -8.11 -4.99 -3.01
CA GLY A 253 -7.71 -3.59 -2.87
C GLY A 253 -6.79 -3.32 -1.67
N VAL A 254 -6.13 -4.34 -1.11
CA VAL A 254 -5.27 -4.24 0.08
C VAL A 254 -3.79 -4.26 -0.33
N SER A 255 -3.03 -3.27 0.13
CA SER A 255 -1.59 -3.17 -0.12
C SER A 255 -0.79 -4.17 0.72
N ALA A 256 0.46 -4.42 0.33
CA ALA A 256 1.33 -5.32 1.09
C ALA A 256 1.74 -4.72 2.45
N SER A 257 1.92 -3.39 2.57
CA SER A 257 2.51 -2.78 3.77
C SER A 257 3.85 -3.44 4.16
N GLY A 258 4.16 -3.53 5.45
CA GLY A 258 5.37 -4.13 6.00
C GLY A 258 6.38 -3.11 6.51
N ALA A 259 7.52 -3.60 7.02
CA ALA A 259 8.60 -2.75 7.49
C ALA A 259 9.10 -1.78 6.41
N LEU A 260 9.23 -0.49 6.76
CA LEU A 260 9.75 0.54 5.86
C LEU A 260 11.27 0.50 5.69
N ASP A 261 11.99 0.20 6.77
CA ASP A 261 13.41 -0.09 6.74
C ASP A 261 13.59 -1.58 7.03
N ARG A 262 13.60 -2.36 5.95
CA ARG A 262 13.68 -3.82 6.00
C ARG A 262 15.05 -4.27 6.51
N SER A 263 16.10 -3.51 6.25
CA SER A 263 17.45 -3.78 6.77
C SER A 263 17.46 -3.79 8.31
N ALA A 264 16.91 -2.75 8.95
CA ALA A 264 16.81 -2.65 10.40
C ALA A 264 15.83 -3.67 10.99
N PHE A 265 14.69 -3.90 10.34
CA PHE A 265 13.75 -4.95 10.74
C PHE A 265 14.41 -6.34 10.80
N ASN A 266 15.18 -6.69 9.77
CA ASN A 266 15.89 -7.97 9.71
C ASN A 266 17.05 -8.03 10.72
N ALA A 267 17.79 -6.93 10.91
CA ALA A 267 18.84 -6.84 11.92
C ALA A 267 18.28 -7.06 13.32
N ALA A 268 17.17 -6.39 13.68
CA ALA A 268 16.50 -6.58 14.97
C ALA A 268 16.22 -8.06 15.25
N ASN A 269 15.63 -8.78 14.29
CA ASN A 269 15.37 -10.21 14.43
C ASN A 269 16.64 -11.07 14.53
N ARG A 270 17.70 -10.78 13.77
CA ARG A 270 18.97 -11.52 13.84
C ARG A 270 19.67 -11.34 15.19
N ILE A 271 19.62 -10.15 15.78
CA ILE A 271 20.18 -9.87 17.12
C ILE A 271 19.65 -10.88 18.14
N VAL A 272 18.35 -11.18 18.09
CA VAL A 272 17.72 -12.11 19.04
C VAL A 272 17.64 -13.56 18.54
N GLY A 273 18.18 -13.83 17.34
CA GLY A 273 18.17 -15.16 16.72
C GLY A 273 16.77 -15.63 16.26
N ASN A 274 15.87 -14.70 15.92
CA ASN A 274 14.55 -15.03 15.40
C ASN A 274 14.62 -15.51 13.93
N PRO A 275 13.68 -16.36 13.49
CA PRO A 275 13.48 -16.65 12.07
C PRO A 275 13.25 -15.37 11.26
N VAL A 276 13.61 -15.41 9.97
CA VAL A 276 13.26 -14.36 9.01
C VAL A 276 11.76 -14.10 9.05
N ASN A 277 11.37 -12.83 8.91
CA ASN A 277 9.97 -12.38 8.91
C ASN A 277 9.23 -12.55 10.25
N THR A 278 9.94 -12.73 11.37
CA THR A 278 9.29 -12.69 12.69
C THR A 278 8.78 -11.27 12.97
N PRO A 279 7.51 -11.07 13.37
CA PRO A 279 6.96 -9.73 13.60
C PRO A 279 7.75 -8.92 14.64
N CYS A 280 7.97 -7.65 14.34
CA CYS A 280 8.59 -6.65 15.21
C CYS A 280 7.62 -5.52 15.52
N LEU A 281 7.86 -4.80 16.61
CA LEU A 281 7.24 -3.50 16.87
C LEU A 281 8.04 -2.41 16.15
N GLU A 282 7.41 -1.69 15.22
CA GLU A 282 7.96 -0.46 14.63
C GLU A 282 7.62 0.73 15.53
N LEU A 283 8.66 1.43 16.00
CA LEU A 283 8.59 2.57 16.90
C LEU A 283 9.00 3.84 16.14
N THR A 284 8.20 4.91 16.21
CA THR A 284 8.43 6.15 15.46
C THR A 284 8.63 7.33 16.41
N LEU A 285 9.60 8.22 16.12
CA LEU A 285 9.86 9.50 16.83
C LEU A 285 10.28 9.43 18.32
N GLY A 286 10.49 8.23 18.88
CA GLY A 286 11.02 8.04 20.23
C GLY A 286 10.00 8.22 21.36
N GLY A 287 10.47 8.20 22.60
CA GLY A 287 9.64 8.35 23.82
C GLY A 287 8.80 7.12 24.19
N PHE A 288 8.93 6.02 23.45
CA PHE A 288 8.31 4.74 23.80
C PHE A 288 8.96 4.14 25.06
N SER A 289 8.17 3.56 25.95
CA SER A 289 8.70 2.81 27.08
C SER A 289 7.79 1.67 27.51
N PHE A 290 8.40 0.61 28.02
CA PHE A 290 7.69 -0.57 28.52
C PHE A 290 8.40 -1.18 29.74
N LYS A 291 7.63 -1.85 30.59
CA LYS A 291 8.12 -2.69 31.68
C LYS A 291 8.10 -4.14 31.25
N SER A 292 9.19 -4.87 31.45
CA SER A 292 9.21 -6.31 31.25
C SER A 292 8.61 -7.02 32.47
N ALA A 293 7.59 -7.86 32.28
CA ALA A 293 7.07 -8.70 33.37
C ALA A 293 7.84 -10.02 33.52
N THR A 294 8.73 -10.33 32.59
CA THR A 294 9.46 -11.59 32.51
C THR A 294 10.92 -11.38 32.13
N ARG A 295 11.73 -12.44 32.24
CA ARG A 295 13.08 -12.41 31.66
C ARG A 295 12.97 -12.50 30.13
N ALA A 296 13.62 -11.58 29.44
CA ALA A 296 13.58 -11.51 27.97
C ALA A 296 14.94 -11.11 27.39
N VAL A 297 15.14 -11.41 26.12
CA VAL A 297 16.24 -10.83 25.32
C VAL A 297 15.59 -10.08 24.18
N ILE A 298 15.86 -8.77 24.09
CA ILE A 298 15.34 -7.91 23.03
C ILE A 298 16.45 -7.52 22.06
N GLY A 299 16.06 -7.20 20.83
CA GLY A 299 16.94 -6.68 19.79
C GLY A 299 16.32 -5.40 19.25
N VAL A 300 17.13 -4.35 19.17
CA VAL A 300 16.72 -3.04 18.66
C VAL A 300 17.65 -2.63 17.53
N ALA A 301 17.08 -2.24 16.40
CA ALA A 301 17.82 -1.69 15.26
C ALA A 301 17.01 -0.55 14.60
N GLY A 302 17.64 0.23 13.74
CA GLY A 302 17.05 1.40 13.07
C GLY A 302 17.61 2.72 13.62
N ALA A 303 16.75 3.71 13.81
CA ALA A 303 17.10 5.07 14.20
C ALA A 303 17.98 5.14 15.45
N SER A 304 18.88 6.13 15.48
CA SER A 304 19.83 6.32 16.59
C SER A 304 19.14 7.04 17.74
N CYS A 305 18.71 6.30 18.76
CA CYS A 305 18.21 6.85 20.01
C CYS A 305 18.93 6.25 21.21
N VAL A 306 18.98 7.00 22.30
CA VAL A 306 19.46 6.49 23.60
C VAL A 306 18.43 5.50 24.12
N ILE A 307 18.85 4.28 24.46
CA ILE A 307 18.00 3.26 25.06
C ILE A 307 18.47 3.07 26.49
N THR A 308 17.60 3.28 27.46
CA THR A 308 17.95 3.11 28.88
C THR A 308 17.16 1.95 29.48
N VAL A 309 17.83 1.06 30.19
CA VAL A 309 17.22 0.01 31.00
C VAL A 309 17.37 0.39 32.47
N THR A 310 16.27 0.52 33.18
CA THR A 310 16.26 0.94 34.59
C THR A 310 15.44 -0.02 35.45
N SER A 311 15.98 -0.37 36.60
CA SER A 311 15.32 -1.10 37.67
C SER A 311 15.43 -0.33 38.99
N ALA A 312 14.94 -0.89 40.08
CA ALA A 312 15.17 -0.32 41.42
C ALA A 312 16.66 -0.36 41.85
N ALA A 313 17.48 -1.21 41.22
CA ALA A 313 18.87 -1.47 41.63
C ALA A 313 19.92 -0.90 40.67
N TYR A 314 19.58 -0.69 39.41
CA TYR A 314 20.52 -0.22 38.39
C TYR A 314 19.84 0.63 37.31
N SER A 315 20.66 1.40 36.60
CA SER A 315 20.28 2.08 35.37
C SER A 315 21.50 2.08 34.45
N PHE A 316 21.31 1.67 33.19
CA PHE A 316 22.37 1.69 32.20
C PHE A 316 21.82 2.02 30.80
N GLU A 317 22.69 2.59 29.96
CA GLU A 317 22.42 2.79 28.55
C GLU A 317 22.74 1.50 27.79
N ALA A 318 21.75 0.96 27.09
CA ALA A 318 21.88 -0.24 26.29
C ALA A 318 22.34 0.11 24.87
N THR A 319 23.22 -0.71 24.31
CA THR A 319 23.71 -0.54 22.95
C THR A 319 22.70 -1.13 21.95
N PRO A 320 22.17 -0.35 21.00
CA PRO A 320 21.38 -0.90 19.89
C PRO A 320 22.25 -1.78 18.99
N TYR A 321 21.64 -2.55 18.10
CA TYR A 321 22.32 -3.54 17.26
C TYR A 321 23.04 -4.67 18.03
N ALA A 322 22.80 -4.79 19.33
CA ALA A 322 23.29 -5.87 20.18
C ALA A 322 22.15 -6.48 21.01
N PRO A 323 22.27 -7.74 21.49
CA PRO A 323 21.26 -8.35 22.33
C PRO A 323 21.21 -7.67 23.70
N ILE A 324 20.01 -7.27 24.12
CA ILE A 324 19.78 -6.62 25.41
C ILE A 324 19.01 -7.59 26.30
N SER A 325 19.62 -8.00 27.42
CA SER A 325 18.97 -8.85 28.42
C SER A 325 18.12 -8.00 29.36
N LEU A 326 16.91 -8.46 29.64
CA LEU A 326 15.98 -7.85 30.58
C LEU A 326 15.62 -8.83 31.70
N GLU A 327 15.50 -8.30 32.91
CA GLU A 327 14.93 -8.98 34.07
C GLU A 327 13.47 -8.55 34.30
N PRO A 328 12.67 -9.36 35.01
CA PRO A 328 11.34 -8.93 35.46
C PRO A 328 11.41 -7.63 36.27
N GLY A 329 10.62 -6.65 35.90
CA GLY A 329 10.59 -5.32 36.52
C GLY A 329 11.45 -4.27 35.80
N ASP A 330 12.31 -4.66 34.86
CA ASP A 330 13.09 -3.71 34.07
C ASP A 330 12.18 -2.83 33.22
N VAL A 331 12.46 -1.53 33.25
CA VAL A 331 11.82 -0.52 32.41
C VAL A 331 12.79 -0.12 31.31
N VAL A 332 12.39 -0.35 30.06
CA VAL A 332 13.13 0.08 28.87
C VAL A 332 12.51 1.37 28.35
N THR A 333 13.34 2.40 28.17
CA THR A 333 12.91 3.71 27.65
C THR A 333 13.73 4.08 26.42
N PHE A 334 13.03 4.49 25.36
CA PHE A 334 13.62 4.99 24.13
C PHE A 334 13.60 6.51 24.14
N GLY A 335 14.78 7.13 24.05
CA GLY A 335 14.92 8.56 23.86
C GLY A 335 14.44 9.03 22.48
N ASN A 336 14.45 10.33 22.27
CA ASN A 336 14.20 10.89 20.94
C ASN A 336 15.38 10.54 20.00
N PRO A 337 15.12 10.13 18.74
CA PRO A 337 16.17 9.82 17.80
C PRO A 337 16.96 11.07 17.39
N THR A 338 18.29 10.94 17.30
CA THR A 338 19.19 12.00 16.81
C THR A 338 19.44 11.91 15.30
N SER A 339 19.27 10.71 14.72
CA SER A 339 19.31 10.43 13.29
C SER A 339 18.36 9.26 12.96
N GLY A 340 17.73 9.30 11.79
CA GLY A 340 16.65 8.38 11.43
C GLY A 340 15.34 8.73 12.12
N MET A 341 14.31 7.93 11.86
CA MET A 341 12.96 8.15 12.40
C MET A 341 12.31 6.91 13.02
N ARG A 342 12.73 5.70 12.62
CA ARG A 342 12.08 4.44 12.97
C ARG A 342 13.04 3.44 13.60
N CYS A 343 12.65 2.87 14.73
CA CYS A 343 13.32 1.72 15.34
C CYS A 343 12.44 0.48 15.22
N TYR A 344 13.06 -0.69 15.13
CA TYR A 344 12.40 -1.98 15.21
C TYR A 344 12.79 -2.67 16.51
N LEU A 345 11.80 -2.95 17.36
CA LEU A 345 11.94 -3.73 18.57
C LEU A 345 11.51 -5.17 18.28
N SER A 346 12.42 -6.10 18.55
CA SER A 346 12.19 -7.53 18.50
C SER A 346 12.43 -8.17 19.87
N VAL A 347 11.86 -9.34 20.09
CA VAL A 347 12.09 -10.17 21.28
C VAL A 347 12.40 -11.59 20.85
N ARG A 348 13.36 -12.24 21.52
CA ARG A 348 13.72 -13.63 21.23
C ARG A 348 12.50 -14.54 21.38
N GLY A 349 12.15 -15.26 20.33
CA GLY A 349 10.95 -16.10 20.29
C GLY A 349 9.69 -15.40 19.79
N GLY A 350 9.77 -14.10 19.47
CA GLY A 350 8.71 -13.31 18.84
C GLY A 350 7.59 -12.82 19.78
N PHE A 351 6.80 -11.88 19.29
CA PHE A 351 5.56 -11.43 19.92
C PHE A 351 4.40 -12.37 19.59
N GLU A 352 3.44 -12.47 20.50
CA GLU A 352 2.18 -13.15 20.24
C GLU A 352 1.24 -12.18 19.52
N VAL A 353 1.21 -12.28 18.19
CA VAL A 353 0.38 -11.44 17.33
C VAL A 353 -0.24 -12.30 16.24
N ALA A 354 -1.57 -12.25 16.13
CA ALA A 354 -2.31 -12.98 15.12
C ALA A 354 -2.16 -12.29 13.75
N PRO A 355 -1.85 -13.02 12.67
CA PRO A 355 -1.82 -12.43 11.34
C PRO A 355 -3.24 -12.06 10.88
N VAL A 356 -3.36 -10.89 10.26
CA VAL A 356 -4.59 -10.39 9.64
C VAL A 356 -4.40 -10.43 8.14
N LEU A 357 -5.25 -11.20 7.44
CA LEU A 357 -5.11 -11.50 6.01
C LEU A 357 -3.72 -12.07 5.66
N GLY A 358 -3.18 -12.93 6.52
CA GLY A 358 -1.90 -13.62 6.31
C GLY A 358 -0.63 -12.87 6.73
N SER A 359 -0.75 -11.67 7.34
CA SER A 359 0.41 -10.87 7.77
C SER A 359 0.14 -10.11 9.07
N ALA A 360 1.18 -9.90 9.87
CA ALA A 360 1.17 -9.08 11.07
C ALA A 360 1.44 -7.58 10.79
N ALA A 361 1.65 -7.18 9.53
CA ALA A 361 1.88 -5.78 9.17
C ALA A 361 0.63 -4.92 9.35
N THR A 362 0.78 -3.77 10.01
CA THR A 362 -0.27 -2.76 10.07
C THR A 362 -0.16 -1.81 8.86
N ASP A 363 -1.16 -1.84 7.99
CA ASP A 363 -1.39 -0.85 6.93
C ASP A 363 -2.24 0.30 7.47
N THR A 364 -1.62 1.48 7.60
CA THR A 364 -2.26 2.67 8.18
C THR A 364 -3.27 3.33 7.24
N LEU A 365 -3.16 3.15 5.93
CA LEU A 365 -4.10 3.70 4.95
C LEU A 365 -5.35 2.82 4.87
N ALA A 366 -5.16 1.51 4.80
CA ALA A 366 -6.23 0.52 4.73
C ALA A 366 -6.90 0.28 6.08
N VAL A 367 -6.24 0.65 7.19
CA VAL A 367 -6.65 0.31 8.57
C VAL A 367 -6.78 -1.22 8.71
N VAL A 368 -5.75 -1.94 8.25
CA VAL A 368 -5.69 -3.41 8.25
C VAL A 368 -4.44 -3.85 9.01
N GLY A 369 -4.62 -4.79 9.93
CA GLY A 369 -3.52 -5.34 10.72
C GLY A 369 -3.91 -5.51 12.19
N PRO A 370 -2.96 -5.93 13.04
CA PRO A 370 -3.16 -6.00 14.47
C PRO A 370 -3.50 -4.63 15.08
N GLU A 371 -4.09 -4.63 16.28
CA GLU A 371 -4.36 -3.41 17.03
C GLU A 371 -3.06 -2.66 17.34
N ASN A 372 -3.13 -1.32 17.28
CA ASN A 372 -1.98 -0.47 17.60
C ASN A 372 -1.61 -0.57 19.08
N VAL A 373 -0.32 -0.60 19.37
CA VAL A 373 0.24 -0.65 20.72
C VAL A 373 0.37 0.76 21.28
N VAL A 374 -0.48 1.09 22.24
CA VAL A 374 -0.58 2.40 22.92
C VAL A 374 -0.23 2.30 24.40
N THR A 375 -0.10 3.44 25.09
CA THR A 375 0.07 3.49 26.55
C THR A 375 -0.98 2.63 27.26
N GLY A 376 -0.53 1.78 28.19
CA GLY A 376 -1.38 0.84 28.94
C GLY A 376 -1.61 -0.51 28.25
N SER A 377 -1.17 -0.68 27.01
CA SER A 377 -1.24 -1.97 26.32
C SER A 377 -0.40 -3.03 27.02
N VAL A 378 -0.88 -4.26 27.02
CA VAL A 378 -0.11 -5.45 27.41
C VAL A 378 0.20 -6.22 26.13
N VAL A 379 1.50 -6.44 25.88
CA VAL A 379 1.97 -7.13 24.68
C VAL A 379 2.52 -8.49 25.09
N ASN A 380 1.79 -9.55 24.76
CA ASN A 380 2.21 -10.93 25.05
C ASN A 380 3.39 -11.36 24.17
N LEU A 381 4.27 -12.17 24.76
CA LEU A 381 5.44 -12.75 24.10
C LEU A 381 5.12 -14.19 23.71
N ARG A 382 5.34 -14.55 22.44
CA ARG A 382 5.13 -15.92 21.96
C ARG A 382 6.10 -16.91 22.58
N ASN A 383 7.29 -16.45 22.97
CA ASN A 383 8.32 -17.24 23.66
C ASN A 383 8.69 -18.54 22.93
N GLN A 384 8.62 -18.55 21.59
CA GLN A 384 8.93 -19.70 20.76
C GLN A 384 10.36 -20.19 21.05
N LYS A 385 10.55 -21.49 21.28
CA LYS A 385 11.86 -22.09 21.59
C LYS A 385 12.48 -22.89 20.44
N THR A 386 11.69 -23.20 19.42
CA THR A 386 12.14 -23.99 18.26
C THR A 386 12.38 -23.08 17.06
N GLY A 387 13.32 -23.46 16.19
CA GLY A 387 13.64 -22.70 14.97
C GLY A 387 14.44 -21.41 15.20
N LEU A 388 14.86 -21.15 16.44
CA LEU A 388 15.73 -20.03 16.75
C LEU A 388 17.16 -20.32 16.27
N SER A 389 17.81 -19.27 15.75
CA SER A 389 19.23 -19.26 15.45
C SER A 389 20.04 -18.72 16.63
N SER A 390 21.36 -18.77 16.50
CA SER A 390 22.28 -18.04 17.37
C SER A 390 22.00 -16.54 17.30
N VAL A 391 22.24 -15.84 18.41
CA VAL A 391 22.18 -14.37 18.46
C VAL A 391 23.30 -13.78 17.62
N SER A 392 23.00 -12.69 16.92
CA SER A 392 24.01 -11.87 16.24
C SER A 392 24.48 -10.76 17.17
N ILE A 393 25.81 -10.57 17.29
CA ILE A 393 26.43 -9.56 18.16
C ILE A 393 27.23 -8.51 17.37
N ASP A 394 27.29 -8.66 16.05
CA ASP A 394 28.10 -7.84 15.14
C ASP A 394 27.22 -7.11 14.11
N GLU A 395 25.92 -6.96 14.38
CA GLU A 395 25.03 -6.21 13.50
C GLU A 395 25.42 -4.73 13.51
N VAL A 396 25.26 -4.08 12.36
CA VAL A 396 25.48 -2.63 12.19
C VAL A 396 24.39 -2.05 11.28
N PRO A 397 24.12 -0.74 11.35
CA PRO A 397 23.24 -0.08 10.37
C PRO A 397 23.72 -0.33 8.94
N ALA A 398 22.78 -0.57 8.01
CA ALA A 398 23.10 -0.82 6.61
C ALA A 398 23.59 0.43 5.85
N PHE A 399 23.28 1.62 6.38
CA PHE A 399 23.64 2.92 5.80
C PHE A 399 23.70 3.98 6.91
N ASP A 400 24.33 5.11 6.61
CA ASP A 400 24.34 6.27 7.50
C ASP A 400 22.92 6.86 7.62
N LEU A 401 22.43 6.97 8.86
CA LEU A 401 21.09 7.46 9.13
C LEU A 401 21.00 8.98 8.95
N PRO A 402 20.01 9.49 8.21
CA PRO A 402 19.90 10.93 7.94
C PRO A 402 19.43 11.71 9.16
N LYS A 403 19.89 12.96 9.30
CA LYS A 403 19.44 13.90 10.34
C LYS A 403 18.49 14.95 9.79
N ALA A 404 17.75 15.60 10.69
CA ALA A 404 16.96 16.78 10.34
C ALA A 404 17.89 17.87 9.76
N GLY A 405 17.48 18.48 8.65
CA GLY A 405 18.25 19.52 7.95
C GLY A 405 19.34 19.00 7.00
N GLU A 406 19.68 17.71 7.02
CA GLU A 406 20.62 17.13 6.05
C GLU A 406 19.96 16.92 4.68
N VAL A 407 20.81 16.81 3.66
CA VAL A 407 20.40 16.49 2.29
C VAL A 407 20.61 14.99 2.05
N VAL A 408 19.53 14.29 1.74
CA VAL A 408 19.52 12.87 1.38
C VAL A 408 19.39 12.75 -0.13
N THR A 409 20.33 12.04 -0.77
CA THR A 409 20.24 11.77 -2.22
C THR A 409 19.54 10.44 -2.45
N LEU A 410 18.44 10.45 -3.20
CA LEU A 410 17.70 9.24 -3.59
C LEU A 410 17.88 8.98 -5.08
N ASP A 411 18.20 7.73 -5.42
CA ASP A 411 18.36 7.31 -6.80
C ASP A 411 16.97 7.02 -7.36
N VAL A 412 16.72 7.48 -8.58
CA VAL A 412 15.40 7.43 -9.20
C VAL A 412 15.49 6.76 -10.56
N ILE A 413 14.51 5.89 -10.82
CA ILE A 413 14.24 5.33 -12.13
C ILE A 413 13.08 6.12 -12.70
N TYR A 414 13.28 6.73 -13.87
CA TYR A 414 12.19 7.42 -14.54
C TYR A 414 11.12 6.44 -15.02
N GLY A 415 9.86 6.87 -14.95
CA GLY A 415 8.69 6.14 -15.40
C GLY A 415 7.64 6.00 -14.28
N PRO A 416 6.44 5.50 -14.60
CA PRO A 416 5.97 5.15 -15.94
C PRO A 416 5.51 6.36 -16.76
N ARG A 417 5.26 7.52 -16.14
CA ARG A 417 4.64 8.70 -16.79
C ARG A 417 5.60 9.88 -16.93
N THR A 418 6.90 9.64 -17.06
CA THR A 418 7.87 10.72 -17.30
C THR A 418 7.54 11.54 -18.56
N ASP A 419 6.94 10.90 -19.57
CA ASP A 419 6.45 11.52 -20.80
C ASP A 419 5.30 12.53 -20.62
N TRP A 420 4.69 12.58 -19.43
CA TRP A 420 3.66 13.57 -19.05
C TRP A 420 4.23 14.89 -18.53
N PHE A 421 5.56 14.99 -18.42
CA PHE A 421 6.24 16.16 -17.85
C PHE A 421 7.09 16.88 -18.90
N THR A 422 7.26 18.19 -18.73
CA THR A 422 8.16 18.96 -19.59
C THR A 422 9.62 18.67 -19.24
N GLN A 423 10.56 18.99 -20.14
CA GLN A 423 11.99 18.94 -19.82
C GLN A 423 12.34 19.82 -18.62
N ASN A 424 11.67 20.98 -18.51
CA ASN A 424 11.80 21.87 -17.37
C ASN A 424 11.25 21.22 -16.09
N GLY A 425 10.09 20.55 -16.12
CA GLY A 425 9.55 19.79 -14.99
C GLY A 425 10.50 18.69 -14.50
N MET A 426 11.09 17.91 -15.42
CA MET A 426 12.10 16.90 -15.08
C MET A 426 13.35 17.51 -14.45
N LYS A 427 13.82 18.65 -14.97
CA LYS A 427 14.94 19.40 -14.41
C LYS A 427 14.61 19.92 -13.01
N THR A 428 13.42 20.51 -12.82
CA THR A 428 12.91 20.98 -11.54
C THR A 428 12.87 19.90 -10.47
N LEU A 429 12.48 18.66 -10.83
CA LEU A 429 12.53 17.51 -9.91
C LEU A 429 13.96 17.25 -9.38
N THR A 430 14.97 17.41 -10.23
CA THR A 430 16.32 16.90 -10.01
C THR A 430 17.36 17.97 -9.70
N SER A 431 17.04 19.25 -9.85
CA SER A 431 17.98 20.36 -9.60
C SER A 431 17.74 21.12 -8.30
N GLN A 432 16.55 20.99 -7.70
CA GLN A 432 16.23 21.63 -6.43
C GLN A 432 16.19 20.62 -5.28
N LEU A 433 16.24 21.15 -4.06
CA LEU A 433 16.07 20.37 -2.84
C LEU A 433 14.62 20.38 -2.40
N TRP A 434 14.10 19.20 -2.07
CA TRP A 434 12.74 18.99 -1.63
C TRP A 434 12.68 18.82 -0.12
N GLN A 435 12.05 19.74 0.60
CA GLN A 435 11.88 19.62 2.04
C GLN A 435 10.83 18.58 2.39
N VAL A 436 11.17 17.66 3.30
CA VAL A 436 10.21 16.72 3.88
C VAL A 436 9.28 17.45 4.85
N THR A 437 7.98 17.42 4.58
CA THR A 437 7.00 18.15 5.38
C THR A 437 6.44 17.33 6.55
N PRO A 438 5.89 17.98 7.60
CA PRO A 438 5.24 17.29 8.71
C PRO A 438 4.00 16.46 8.35
N GLN A 439 3.47 16.59 7.12
CA GLN A 439 2.31 15.81 6.65
C GLN A 439 2.71 14.43 6.10
N SER A 440 3.98 14.05 6.24
CA SER A 440 4.52 12.75 5.81
C SER A 440 4.12 11.63 6.76
N SER A 441 3.89 10.44 6.22
CA SER A 441 3.50 9.25 6.98
C SER A 441 4.07 7.98 6.33
N ARG A 442 3.64 6.80 6.79
CA ARG A 442 3.97 5.52 6.14
C ARG A 442 3.34 5.35 4.75
N VAL A 443 2.32 6.14 4.43
CA VAL A 443 1.69 6.16 3.10
C VAL A 443 2.61 6.84 2.08
N GLY A 444 3.24 7.94 2.50
CA GLY A 444 4.19 8.65 1.66
C GLY A 444 4.80 9.87 2.33
N ILE A 445 5.96 10.25 1.81
CA ILE A 445 6.69 11.47 2.16
C ILE A 445 6.16 12.61 1.30
N ARG A 446 5.59 13.63 1.94
CA ARG A 446 5.11 14.82 1.26
C ARG A 446 6.24 15.84 1.17
N LEU A 447 6.47 16.34 -0.04
CA LEU A 447 7.61 17.16 -0.36
C LEU A 447 7.19 18.58 -0.73
N ALA A 448 7.97 19.56 -0.26
CA ALA A 448 7.80 20.96 -0.61
C ALA A 448 9.07 21.48 -1.30
N GLY A 449 8.89 22.11 -2.46
CA GLY A 449 9.93 22.82 -3.21
C GLY A 449 9.47 24.21 -3.61
N GLU A 450 10.42 25.07 -3.93
CA GLU A 450 10.15 26.47 -4.33
C GLU A 450 9.40 26.53 -5.66
N VAL A 451 9.76 25.64 -6.59
CA VAL A 451 9.19 25.59 -7.94
C VAL A 451 8.40 24.29 -8.11
N PRO A 452 7.10 24.35 -8.46
CA PRO A 452 6.31 23.15 -8.75
C PRO A 452 6.82 22.43 -10.01
N VAL A 453 6.74 21.10 -10.00
CA VAL A 453 7.05 20.30 -11.19
C VAL A 453 6.02 20.56 -12.29
N GLU A 454 6.50 21.00 -13.45
CA GLU A 454 5.67 21.34 -14.59
C GLU A 454 5.22 20.08 -15.36
N ARG A 455 3.90 19.94 -15.52
CA ARG A 455 3.27 18.91 -16.34
C ARG A 455 3.08 19.41 -17.77
N LYS A 456 3.33 18.54 -18.74
CA LYS A 456 3.00 18.75 -20.16
C LYS A 456 1.52 18.44 -20.42
N ASP A 457 1.00 17.40 -19.76
CA ASP A 457 -0.39 16.98 -19.87
C ASP A 457 -1.16 17.29 -18.58
N SER A 458 -2.21 18.10 -18.71
CA SER A 458 -3.13 18.47 -17.62
C SER A 458 -4.36 17.57 -17.53
N ALA A 459 -4.51 16.59 -18.40
CA ALA A 459 -5.59 15.63 -18.36
C ALA A 459 -5.56 14.81 -17.06
N GLU A 460 -6.74 14.29 -16.71
CA GLU A 460 -6.88 13.33 -15.63
C GLU A 460 -6.37 11.97 -16.10
N LEU A 461 -5.43 11.39 -15.36
CA LEU A 461 -4.92 10.04 -15.65
C LEU A 461 -5.99 9.03 -15.18
N PRO A 462 -6.42 8.10 -16.04
CA PRO A 462 -7.18 6.94 -15.57
C PRO A 462 -6.45 6.25 -14.41
N SER A 463 -7.16 5.56 -13.52
CA SER A 463 -6.49 4.89 -12.41
C SER A 463 -5.48 3.85 -12.92
N GLU A 464 -4.28 3.85 -12.36
CA GLU A 464 -3.16 2.95 -12.69
C GLU A 464 -2.54 2.38 -11.42
N GLY A 465 -1.91 1.21 -11.53
CA GLY A 465 -1.15 0.62 -10.44
C GLY A 465 0.00 1.52 -9.98
N THR A 466 0.19 1.63 -8.67
CA THR A 466 1.26 2.40 -8.03
C THR A 466 2.16 1.48 -7.22
N ALA A 467 3.47 1.73 -7.27
CA ALA A 467 4.47 0.94 -6.56
C ALA A 467 5.08 1.72 -5.38
N THR A 468 5.67 0.98 -4.43
CA THR A 468 6.49 1.58 -3.37
C THR A 468 7.68 2.31 -4.00
N GLY A 469 7.99 3.51 -3.52
CA GLY A 469 9.01 4.38 -4.10
C GLY A 469 8.50 5.30 -5.20
N ALA A 470 7.27 5.13 -5.70
CA ALA A 470 6.72 6.01 -6.74
C ALA A 470 6.66 7.48 -6.30
N ILE A 471 7.14 8.37 -7.17
CA ILE A 471 7.13 9.82 -6.99
C ILE A 471 5.95 10.37 -7.79
N GLN A 472 4.81 10.49 -7.11
CA GLN A 472 3.58 10.98 -7.71
C GLN A 472 3.57 12.52 -7.72
N ILE A 473 3.12 13.13 -8.83
CA ILE A 473 2.97 14.58 -8.95
C ILE A 473 1.48 14.95 -9.08
N PRO A 474 0.84 15.44 -8.00
CA PRO A 474 -0.50 16.02 -8.04
C PRO A 474 -0.56 17.33 -8.83
N HIS A 475 -1.76 17.90 -8.98
CA HIS A 475 -1.97 19.19 -9.66
C HIS A 475 -1.18 20.37 -9.06
N SER A 476 -0.81 20.30 -7.77
CA SER A 476 0.02 21.31 -7.12
C SER A 476 1.47 21.33 -7.64
N GLY A 477 1.92 20.28 -8.34
CA GLY A 477 3.31 20.09 -8.75
C GLY A 477 4.27 19.73 -7.60
N GLN A 478 3.75 19.55 -6.37
CA GLN A 478 4.52 19.20 -5.19
C GLN A 478 4.56 17.67 -5.02
N PRO A 479 5.74 17.02 -5.09
CA PRO A 479 5.82 15.56 -5.13
C PRO A 479 5.31 14.87 -3.85
N VAL A 480 4.78 13.66 -4.02
CA VAL A 480 4.53 12.70 -2.95
C VAL A 480 5.30 11.43 -3.27
N LEU A 481 6.28 11.09 -2.43
CA LEU A 481 7.04 9.84 -2.53
C LEU A 481 6.30 8.75 -1.75
N PHE A 482 5.73 7.77 -2.46
CA PHE A 482 4.99 6.67 -1.85
C PHE A 482 5.89 5.68 -1.12
N LEU A 483 5.41 5.26 0.05
CA LEU A 483 6.07 4.35 0.98
C LEU A 483 5.19 3.10 1.21
N ALA A 484 5.57 2.18 2.10
CA ALA A 484 4.94 0.85 2.21
C ALA A 484 3.40 0.82 2.30
N ASP A 485 2.74 1.82 2.88
CA ASP A 485 1.27 1.87 3.01
C ASP A 485 0.60 2.68 1.87
N HIS A 486 1.26 2.80 0.71
CA HIS A 486 0.72 3.52 -0.44
C HIS A 486 -0.55 2.84 -0.98
N PRO A 487 -1.47 3.60 -1.62
CA PRO A 487 -2.63 2.99 -2.28
C PRO A 487 -2.17 2.06 -3.42
N LEU A 488 -2.95 1.03 -3.75
CA LEU A 488 -2.60 0.14 -4.87
C LEU A 488 -2.75 0.82 -6.22
N THR A 489 -3.69 1.75 -6.34
CA THR A 489 -3.92 2.51 -7.57
C THR A 489 -4.00 4.01 -7.30
N GLY A 490 -3.61 4.81 -8.30
CA GLY A 490 -3.67 6.26 -8.24
C GLY A 490 -4.09 6.89 -9.56
N GLY A 491 -4.60 8.12 -9.51
CA GLY A 491 -5.02 8.91 -10.69
C GLY A 491 -4.14 10.12 -11.00
N TYR A 492 -2.95 10.21 -10.39
CA TYR A 492 -1.97 11.25 -10.68
C TYR A 492 -0.71 10.64 -11.30
N PRO A 493 -0.07 11.32 -12.26
CA PRO A 493 1.10 10.80 -12.95
C PRO A 493 2.28 10.61 -12.00
N VAL A 494 2.95 9.48 -12.15
CA VAL A 494 4.20 9.14 -11.46
C VAL A 494 5.36 9.44 -12.40
N ILE A 495 6.22 10.37 -12.02
CA ILE A 495 7.35 10.82 -12.84
C ILE A 495 8.53 9.84 -12.82
N GLY A 496 8.67 9.09 -11.73
CA GLY A 496 9.74 8.13 -11.47
C GLY A 496 9.47 7.37 -10.17
N ALA A 497 10.27 6.37 -9.86
CA ALA A 497 10.29 5.72 -8.55
C ALA A 497 11.69 5.70 -7.95
N VAL A 498 11.78 5.78 -6.62
CA VAL A 498 13.04 5.57 -5.89
C VAL A 498 13.49 4.12 -6.10
N ALA A 499 14.77 3.96 -6.45
CA ALA A 499 15.38 2.66 -6.66
C ALA A 499 15.35 1.81 -5.37
N GLU A 500 15.21 0.50 -5.52
CA GLU A 500 14.95 -0.44 -4.44
C GLU A 500 16.00 -0.36 -3.31
N HIS A 501 17.28 -0.14 -3.64
CA HIS A 501 18.36 -0.04 -2.66
C HIS A 501 18.29 1.22 -1.78
N HIS A 502 17.48 2.21 -2.13
CA HIS A 502 17.26 3.43 -1.33
C HIS A 502 15.88 3.47 -0.65
N LEU A 503 15.04 2.42 -0.77
CA LEU A 503 13.74 2.40 -0.11
C LEU A 503 13.86 2.35 1.42
N ASP A 504 14.79 1.55 1.95
CA ASP A 504 15.06 1.49 3.39
C ASP A 504 15.55 2.84 3.92
N LEU A 505 16.42 3.52 3.16
CA LEU A 505 16.88 4.88 3.46
C LEU A 505 15.72 5.88 3.46
N ALA A 506 14.83 5.82 2.47
CA ALA A 506 13.62 6.65 2.42
C ALA A 506 12.74 6.46 3.65
N GLY A 507 12.65 5.22 4.16
CA GLY A 507 11.99 4.87 5.42
C GLY A 507 12.59 5.50 6.68
N GLN A 508 13.79 6.10 6.61
CA GLN A 508 14.44 6.74 7.75
C GLN A 508 14.51 8.27 7.66
N ILE A 509 14.09 8.88 6.55
CA ILE A 509 14.23 10.33 6.34
C ILE A 509 13.31 11.10 7.31
N PRO A 510 13.86 11.93 8.21
CA PRO A 510 13.06 12.67 9.18
C PRO A 510 12.40 13.91 8.54
N ILE A 511 11.38 14.42 9.23
CA ILE A 511 10.78 15.73 8.92
C ILE A 511 11.87 16.81 8.92
N ASN A 512 11.75 17.79 8.00
CA ASN A 512 12.71 18.88 7.77
C ASN A 512 14.07 18.47 7.18
N ALA A 513 14.34 17.19 6.93
CA ALA A 513 15.40 16.82 5.99
C ALA A 513 15.04 17.30 4.58
N LYS A 514 16.04 17.34 3.70
CA LYS A 514 15.89 17.68 2.30
C LYS A 514 16.23 16.48 1.43
N ILE A 515 15.50 16.29 0.34
CA ILE A 515 15.75 15.22 -0.64
C ILE A 515 16.26 15.84 -1.94
N GLN A 516 17.33 15.26 -2.47
CA GLN A 516 17.80 15.47 -3.83
C GLN A 516 17.55 14.20 -4.64
N PHE A 517 16.78 14.30 -5.73
CA PHE A 517 16.57 13.16 -6.62
C PHE A 517 17.67 13.08 -7.68
N ARG A 518 18.26 11.88 -7.83
CA ARG A 518 19.30 11.58 -8.82
C ARG A 518 18.81 10.48 -9.77
N PRO A 519 18.46 10.82 -11.01
CA PRO A 519 18.08 9.81 -12.00
C PRO A 519 19.27 8.90 -12.32
N LEU A 520 19.02 7.59 -12.41
CA LEU A 520 20.02 6.60 -12.81
C LEU A 520 20.25 6.55 -14.33
N GLY A 521 19.31 7.08 -15.10
CA GLY A 521 19.37 7.10 -16.56
C GLY A 521 18.21 7.90 -17.15
N PRO A 522 18.18 8.07 -18.49
CA PRO A 522 17.05 8.70 -19.16
C PRO A 522 15.81 7.81 -19.11
N PHE A 523 14.63 8.41 -19.27
CA PHE A 523 13.41 7.66 -19.52
C PHE A 523 13.46 6.96 -20.88
N ALA A 524 13.14 5.66 -20.89
CA ALA A 524 12.97 4.87 -22.10
C ALA A 524 11.91 3.78 -21.86
N GLU A 525 11.09 3.52 -22.87
CA GLU A 525 10.20 2.36 -22.86
C GLU A 525 11.02 1.06 -22.92
N ILE A 526 10.48 0.00 -22.33
CA ILE A 526 11.12 -1.32 -22.31
C ILE A 526 10.85 -1.99 -23.66
N PRO A 527 11.89 -2.34 -24.44
CA PRO A 527 11.68 -3.02 -25.70
C PRO A 527 11.19 -4.45 -25.48
N ALA A 528 10.15 -4.85 -26.20
CA ALA A 528 9.64 -6.22 -26.23
C ALA A 528 10.43 -7.08 -27.23
N THR A 529 11.73 -7.23 -26.99
CA THR A 529 12.65 -8.01 -27.84
C THR A 529 13.23 -9.17 -27.04
N GLU A 530 13.22 -10.37 -27.60
CA GLU A 530 14.02 -11.47 -27.05
C GLU A 530 15.50 -11.13 -27.26
N ASN A 531 16.25 -10.95 -26.16
CA ASN A 531 17.70 -10.96 -26.26
C ASN A 531 18.10 -12.34 -26.78
N THR A 532 18.64 -12.38 -28.00
CA THR A 532 19.40 -13.53 -28.48
C THR A 532 20.50 -13.74 -27.45
N LYS A 533 20.48 -14.89 -26.77
CA LYS A 533 21.55 -15.28 -25.84
C LYS A 533 22.88 -14.97 -26.50
N PHE A 534 23.74 -14.21 -25.84
CA PHE A 534 25.16 -14.14 -26.21
C PHE A 534 25.68 -15.58 -26.20
N SER A 535 25.82 -16.19 -27.38
CA SER A 535 26.58 -17.42 -27.53
C SER A 535 28.00 -17.07 -27.13
N GLY A 536 28.43 -17.55 -25.97
CA GLY A 536 29.79 -17.41 -25.48
C GLY A 536 30.78 -18.25 -26.29
N ASP A 537 30.78 -18.07 -27.62
CA ASP A 537 31.84 -18.56 -28.47
C ASP A 537 33.02 -17.60 -28.30
N LYS A 538 33.94 -18.02 -27.44
CA LYS A 538 35.28 -17.46 -27.28
C LYS A 538 36.00 -17.43 -28.64
N PRO A 539 36.78 -16.39 -28.96
CA PRO A 539 37.93 -16.56 -29.85
C PRO A 539 39.04 -17.36 -29.18
#